data_AF-A0A1I0HNH1-F1
#
_entry.id   AF-A0A1I0HNH1-F1
#
_cell.length_a   1.000
_cell.length_b   1.000
_cell.length_c   1.000
_cell.angle_alpha   90.00
_cell.angle_beta   90.00
_cell.angle_gamma   90.00
#
_symmetry.space_group_name_H-M   'P 1'
#
loop_
_entity.id
_entity.type
_entity.pdbx_description
1 polymer ?
#
loop_
_entity_poly.entity_id
_entity_poly.type
_entity_poly.pdbx_seq_one_letter_code
_entity_poly.pdbx_strand_id
1 'polypeptide(L)'
;MASVFARKLDTYQPQEQQQKQTKVQVKVHKKRWISKGEKVLYSFFVGVTALTSAIVISYSANLDSVNRDVQELETKVEEKSVTVDNLQAEVKELSEPSRILQKAKENGLQMQNSKVEQANKVR
;
A
#
# COMPACT_ATOMS: atom_id res chain seq x y z
N MET A 1 84.79 -81.09 -39.55
CA MET A 1 83.38 -81.53 -39.57
C MET A 1 82.96 -81.82 -38.13
N ALA A 2 82.40 -80.84 -37.42
CA ALA A 2 81.61 -81.00 -36.20
C ALA A 2 81.08 -79.60 -35.82
N SER A 3 79.80 -79.41 -36.12
CA SER A 3 78.99 -78.22 -35.94
C SER A 3 78.69 -77.95 -34.47
N VAL A 4 78.84 -76.72 -34.01
CA VAL A 4 78.15 -76.25 -32.79
C VAL A 4 77.34 -75.01 -33.14
N PHE A 5 76.13 -75.29 -33.58
CA PHE A 5 75.03 -74.37 -33.82
C PHE A 5 74.46 -73.95 -32.46
N ALA A 6 74.84 -72.76 -31.97
CA ALA A 6 74.24 -72.19 -30.77
C ALA A 6 72.92 -71.50 -31.13
N ARG A 7 71.81 -72.21 -30.86
CA ARG A 7 70.44 -71.71 -30.98
C ARG A 7 70.24 -70.49 -30.10
N LYS A 8 69.69 -69.43 -30.68
CA LYS A 8 69.13 -68.30 -29.94
C LYS A 8 67.88 -68.82 -29.20
N LEU A 9 67.88 -68.71 -27.89
CA LEU A 9 66.70 -68.97 -27.08
C LEU A 9 65.90 -67.68 -27.03
N ASP A 10 64.83 -67.62 -27.81
CA ASP A 10 63.81 -66.60 -27.69
C ASP A 10 63.12 -66.77 -26.33
N THR A 11 63.34 -65.83 -25.43
CA THR A 11 62.71 -65.81 -24.11
C THR A 11 61.21 -65.57 -24.29
N TYR A 12 60.43 -66.63 -24.16
CA TYR A 12 58.97 -66.57 -24.07
C TYR A 12 58.58 -65.87 -22.75
N GLN A 13 58.25 -64.58 -22.82
CA GLN A 13 57.62 -63.86 -21.71
C GLN A 13 56.09 -64.06 -21.84
N PRO A 14 55.42 -64.68 -20.86
CA PRO A 14 53.98 -64.85 -20.90
C PRO A 14 53.29 -63.48 -20.90
N GLN A 15 52.36 -63.27 -21.84
CA GLN A 15 51.51 -62.09 -21.87
C GLN A 15 50.71 -62.02 -20.57
N GLU A 16 51.13 -61.15 -19.65
CA GLU A 16 50.25 -60.67 -18.60
C GLU A 16 49.13 -59.89 -19.29
N GLN A 17 47.98 -60.53 -19.42
CA GLN A 17 46.72 -59.85 -19.66
C GLN A 17 46.49 -58.92 -18.47
N GLN A 18 46.98 -57.69 -18.57
CA GLN A 18 46.47 -56.59 -17.80
C GLN A 18 45.00 -56.42 -18.21
N GLN A 19 44.12 -57.15 -17.53
CA GLN A 19 42.73 -56.75 -17.42
C GLN A 19 42.78 -55.35 -16.82
N LYS A 20 42.69 -54.34 -17.70
CA LYS A 20 42.29 -53.00 -17.29
C LYS A 20 40.94 -53.20 -16.61
N GLN A 21 40.96 -53.28 -15.28
CA GLN A 21 39.78 -53.08 -14.49
C GLN A 21 39.37 -51.65 -14.81
N THR A 22 38.45 -51.50 -15.76
CA THR A 22 37.79 -50.24 -16.04
C THR A 22 37.06 -49.91 -14.76
N LYS A 23 37.71 -49.14 -13.89
CA LYS A 23 37.07 -48.54 -12.72
C LYS A 23 35.97 -47.67 -13.31
N VAL A 24 34.75 -48.20 -13.35
CA VAL A 24 33.56 -47.46 -13.76
C VAL A 24 33.46 -46.35 -12.73
N GLN A 25 33.92 -45.15 -13.11
CA GLN A 25 33.74 -43.98 -12.29
C GLN A 25 32.24 -43.68 -12.28
N VAL A 26 31.53 -44.26 -11.32
CA VAL A 26 30.15 -43.91 -11.06
C VAL A 26 30.18 -42.44 -10.64
N LYS A 27 29.81 -41.55 -11.56
CA LYS A 27 29.58 -40.14 -11.25
C LYS A 27 28.43 -40.09 -10.26
N VAL A 28 28.78 -40.02 -8.98
CA VAL A 28 27.86 -39.64 -7.92
C VAL A 28 27.41 -38.23 -8.23
N HIS A 29 26.20 -38.10 -8.78
CA HIS A 29 25.58 -36.81 -9.02
C HIS A 29 25.35 -36.18 -7.65
N LYS A 30 26.16 -35.17 -7.30
CA LYS A 30 25.97 -34.42 -6.06
C LYS A 30 24.53 -33.91 -6.02
N LYS A 31 23.72 -34.38 -5.06
CA LYS A 31 22.36 -33.88 -4.84
C LYS A 31 22.47 -32.37 -4.62
N ARG A 32 21.95 -31.59 -5.55
CA ARG A 32 21.89 -30.14 -5.43
C ARG A 32 20.92 -29.83 -4.29
N TRP A 33 21.38 -29.07 -3.29
CA TRP A 33 20.59 -28.72 -2.09
C TRP A 33 19.27 -28.02 -2.40
N ILE A 34 19.15 -27.40 -3.58
CA ILE A 34 17.94 -26.68 -4.01
C ILE A 34 17.51 -27.26 -5.37
N SER A 35 16.25 -27.68 -5.42
CA SER A 35 15.58 -28.15 -6.64
C SER A 35 15.34 -26.97 -7.60
N LYS A 36 15.37 -27.22 -8.91
CA LYS A 36 15.11 -26.18 -9.93
C LYS A 36 13.73 -25.54 -9.75
N GLY A 37 12.72 -26.33 -9.35
CA GLY A 37 11.37 -25.84 -9.12
C GLY A 37 11.23 -25.03 -7.83
N GLU A 38 11.94 -25.42 -6.77
CA GLU A 38 11.93 -24.70 -5.50
C GLU A 38 12.49 -23.27 -5.64
N LYS A 39 13.53 -23.11 -6.46
CA LYS A 39 14.09 -21.79 -6.78
C LYS A 39 13.09 -20.87 -7.48
N VAL A 40 12.24 -21.43 -8.35
CA VAL A 40 11.17 -20.67 -9.03
C VAL A 40 10.07 -20.29 -8.05
N LEU A 41 9.69 -21.20 -7.15
CA LEU A 41 8.68 -20.93 -6.14
C LEU A 41 9.09 -19.80 -5.19
N TYR A 42 10.34 -19.80 -4.72
CA TYR A 42 10.86 -18.70 -3.91
C TYR A 42 10.90 -17.38 -4.67
N SER A 43 11.35 -17.40 -5.93
CA SER A 43 11.37 -16.17 -6.75
C SER A 43 9.97 -15.62 -6.98
N PHE A 44 8.98 -16.49 -7.22
CA PHE A 44 7.59 -16.11 -7.37
C PHE A 44 7.03 -15.54 -6.07
N PHE A 45 7.26 -16.21 -4.95
CA PHE A 45 6.79 -15.76 -3.64
C PHE A 45 7.36 -14.40 -3.25
N VAL A 46 8.67 -14.19 -3.46
CA VAL A 46 9.32 -12.90 -3.25
C VAL A 46 8.74 -11.83 -4.17
N GLY A 47 8.52 -12.15 -5.45
CA GLY A 47 7.91 -11.22 -6.40
C GLY A 47 6.49 -10.80 -6.01
N VAL A 48 5.62 -11.76 -5.67
CA VAL A 48 4.25 -11.49 -5.22
C VAL A 48 4.25 -10.67 -3.93
N THR A 49 5.12 -11.02 -2.97
CA THR A 49 5.23 -10.28 -1.71
C THR A 49 5.65 -8.83 -1.96
N ALA A 50 6.67 -8.60 -2.79
CA ALA A 50 7.14 -7.27 -3.13
C ALA A 50 6.07 -6.42 -3.86
N LEU A 51 5.34 -7.01 -4.81
CA LEU A 51 4.22 -6.35 -5.48
C LEU A 51 3.11 -5.97 -4.49
N THR A 52 2.76 -6.88 -3.59
CA THR A 52 1.73 -6.64 -2.56
C THR A 52 2.16 -5.51 -1.63
N SER A 53 3.42 -5.49 -1.19
CA SER A 53 3.96 -4.40 -0.38
C SER A 53 3.93 -3.06 -1.12
N ALA A 54 4.30 -3.03 -2.40
CA ALA A 54 4.25 -1.83 -3.21
C ALA A 54 2.81 -1.28 -3.32
N ILE A 55 1.82 -2.17 -3.49
CA ILE A 55 0.40 -1.80 -3.49
C ILE A 55 0.03 -1.20 -2.13
N VAL A 56 0.30 -1.88 -1.02
CA VAL A 56 -0.05 -1.39 0.32
C VAL A 56 0.54 0.00 0.59
N ILE A 57 1.80 0.23 0.25
CA ILE A 57 2.46 1.55 0.38
C ILE A 57 1.83 2.60 -0.55
N SER A 58 1.44 2.22 -1.77
CA SER A 58 0.79 3.16 -2.69
C SER A 58 -0.61 3.57 -2.21
N TYR A 59 -1.32 2.64 -1.57
CA TYR A 59 -2.65 2.90 -1.01
C TYR A 59 -2.59 3.59 0.36
N SER A 60 -1.51 3.44 1.15
CA SER A 60 -1.39 4.12 2.44
C SER A 60 -1.35 5.65 2.29
N ALA A 61 -0.76 6.17 1.21
CA ALA A 61 -0.78 7.60 0.91
C ALA A 61 -2.20 8.15 0.67
N ASN A 62 -3.10 7.34 0.10
CA ASN A 62 -4.50 7.70 -0.06
C ASN A 62 -5.28 7.66 1.26
N LEU A 63 -4.89 6.80 2.21
CA LEU A 63 -5.50 6.76 3.54
C LEU A 63 -5.15 8.00 4.37
N ASP A 64 -3.89 8.44 4.32
CA ASP A 64 -3.45 9.65 5.02
C ASP A 64 -4.06 10.92 4.42
N SER A 65 -4.19 10.98 3.08
CA SER A 65 -4.86 12.10 2.42
C SER A 65 -6.35 12.12 2.72
N VAL A 66 -7.04 10.97 2.66
CA VAL A 66 -8.47 10.88 2.95
C VAL A 66 -8.78 11.28 4.39
N ASN A 67 -7.98 10.86 5.38
CA ASN A 67 -8.21 11.26 6.77
C ASN A 67 -8.02 12.77 6.97
N ARG A 68 -7.04 13.38 6.27
CA ARG A 68 -6.84 14.84 6.27
C ARG A 68 -7.97 15.58 5.57
N ASP A 69 -8.43 15.08 4.43
CA ASP A 69 -9.52 15.67 3.65
C ASP A 69 -10.83 15.64 4.45
N VAL A 70 -11.11 14.53 5.16
CA VAL A 70 -12.25 14.41 6.07
C VAL A 70 -12.13 15.44 7.21
N GLN A 71 -10.96 15.54 7.85
CA GLN A 71 -10.74 16.48 8.93
C GLN A 71 -10.85 17.95 8.47
N GLU A 72 -10.38 18.27 7.27
CA GLU A 72 -10.54 19.60 6.66
C GLU A 72 -12.01 19.89 6.34
N LEU A 73 -12.74 18.91 5.83
CA LEU A 73 -14.16 19.05 5.52
C LEU A 73 -14.99 19.25 6.79
N GLU A 74 -14.75 18.48 7.85
CA GLU A 74 -15.38 18.63 9.16
C GLU A 74 -15.13 20.04 9.72
N THR A 75 -13.89 20.52 9.64
CA THR A 75 -13.53 21.88 10.08
C THR A 75 -14.30 22.95 9.31
N LYS A 76 -14.41 22.81 7.98
CA LYS A 76 -15.20 23.74 7.13
C LYS A 76 -16.68 23.70 7.45
N VAL A 77 -17.23 22.53 7.78
CA VAL A 77 -18.64 22.39 8.17
C VAL A 77 -18.90 23.10 9.50
N GLU A 78 -18.02 22.91 10.49
CA GLU A 78 -18.11 23.57 11.80
C GLU A 78 -18.04 25.10 11.65
N GLU A 79 -17.07 25.62 10.89
CA GLU A 79 -16.92 27.05 10.62
C GLU A 79 -18.17 27.65 9.95
N LYS A 80 -18.74 26.92 8.98
CA LYS A 80 -19.98 27.34 8.33
C LYS A 80 -21.18 27.29 9.27
N SER A 81 -21.26 26.29 10.16
CA SER A 81 -22.33 26.21 11.17
C SER A 81 -22.30 27.43 12.09
N VAL A 82 -21.11 27.77 12.62
CA VAL A 82 -20.93 28.95 13.47
C VAL A 82 -21.31 30.24 12.73
N THR A 83 -20.93 30.35 11.46
CA THR A 83 -21.31 31.51 10.63
C THR A 83 -22.83 31.60 10.45
N VAL A 84 -23.49 30.48 10.18
CA VAL A 84 -24.95 30.41 10.04
C VAL A 84 -25.64 30.78 11.35
N ASP A 85 -25.19 30.25 12.47
CA ASP A 85 -25.76 30.54 13.79
C ASP A 85 -25.61 32.03 14.15
N ASN A 86 -24.45 32.62 13.87
CA ASN A 86 -24.22 34.05 14.06
C ASN A 86 -25.15 34.90 13.18
N LEU A 87 -25.29 34.56 11.89
CA LEU A 87 -26.21 35.26 10.98
C LEU A 87 -27.67 35.12 11.42
N GLN A 88 -28.08 33.94 11.91
CA GLN A 88 -29.41 33.75 12.45
C GLN A 88 -29.65 34.60 13.71
N ALA A 89 -28.65 34.70 14.60
CA ALA A 89 -28.71 35.57 15.76
C ALA A 89 -28.83 37.05 15.36
N GLU A 90 -28.05 37.48 14.36
CA GLU A 90 -28.10 38.84 13.82
C GLU A 90 -29.48 39.15 13.22
N VAL A 91 -30.04 38.24 12.42
CA VAL A 91 -31.39 38.39 11.86
C VAL A 91 -32.43 38.47 12.97
N LYS A 92 -32.31 37.64 14.01
CA LYS A 92 -33.22 37.67 15.16
C LYS A 92 -33.16 38.99 15.91
N GLU A 93 -31.96 39.53 16.12
CA GLU A 93 -31.77 40.83 16.76
C GLU A 93 -32.29 41.98 15.87
N LEU A 94 -32.02 41.93 14.57
CA LEU A 94 -32.49 42.91 13.58
C LEU A 94 -34.01 42.94 13.43
N SER A 95 -34.65 41.76 13.48
CA SER A 95 -36.09 41.59 13.37
C SER A 95 -36.84 41.74 14.70
N GLU A 96 -36.11 41.94 15.80
CA GLU A 96 -36.69 42.07 17.13
C GLU A 96 -37.59 43.33 17.19
N PRO A 97 -38.88 43.19 17.53
CA PRO A 97 -39.82 44.32 17.46
C PRO A 97 -39.42 45.50 18.34
N SER A 98 -38.82 45.25 19.51
CA SER A 98 -38.41 46.33 20.41
C SER A 98 -37.33 47.20 19.77
N ARG A 99 -36.36 46.58 19.09
CA ARG A 99 -35.30 47.28 18.35
C ARG A 99 -35.88 48.09 17.19
N ILE A 100 -36.78 47.51 16.41
CA ILE A 100 -37.42 48.21 15.27
C ILE A 100 -38.20 49.44 15.79
N LEU A 101 -38.95 49.28 16.87
CA LEU A 101 -39.71 50.38 17.50
C LEU A 101 -38.78 51.46 18.08
N GLN A 102 -37.66 51.07 18.69
CA GLN A 102 -36.64 52.00 19.16
C GLN A 102 -36.08 52.82 17.99
N LYS A 103 -35.66 52.15 16.91
CA LYS A 103 -35.09 52.82 15.74
C LYS A 103 -36.12 53.71 15.04
N ALA A 104 -37.40 53.33 15.01
CA ALA A 104 -38.48 54.17 14.50
C ALA A 104 -38.65 55.46 15.33
N LYS A 105 -38.62 55.36 16.67
CA LYS A 105 -38.70 56.54 17.57
C LYS A 105 -37.51 57.48 17.40
N GLU A 106 -36.30 56.94 17.29
CA GLU A 106 -35.08 57.73 17.04
C GLU A 106 -35.16 58.52 15.73
N ASN A 107 -35.85 57.98 14.72
CA ASN A 107 -36.10 58.65 13.44
C ASN A 107 -37.36 59.54 13.43
N GLY A 108 -37.93 59.86 14.60
CA GLY A 108 -39.04 60.82 14.74
C GLY A 108 -40.44 60.22 14.57
N LEU A 109 -40.57 58.89 14.46
CA LEU A 109 -41.87 58.22 14.40
C LEU A 109 -42.44 58.03 15.82
N GLN A 110 -43.42 58.86 16.21
CA GLN A 110 -44.11 58.71 17.50
C GLN A 110 -45.25 57.68 17.41
N MET A 111 -45.02 56.49 17.97
CA MET A 111 -46.00 55.41 18.02
C MET A 111 -47.09 55.72 19.06
N GLN A 112 -48.28 56.12 18.63
CA GLN A 112 -49.46 56.24 19.49
C GLN A 112 -50.18 54.89 19.59
N ASN A 113 -50.00 54.19 20.72
CA ASN A 113 -50.81 53.04 21.17
C ASN A 113 -51.18 51.98 20.10
N SER A 114 -50.31 51.70 19.15
CA SER A 114 -50.54 50.64 18.16
C SER A 114 -50.11 49.30 18.76
N LYS A 115 -51.11 48.45 19.01
CA LYS A 115 -50.96 47.02 19.31
C LYS A 115 -50.13 46.40 18.17
N VAL A 116 -48.83 46.22 18.39
CA VAL A 116 -47.93 45.60 17.42
C VAL A 116 -48.28 44.12 17.31
N GLU A 117 -49.12 43.76 16.34
CA GLU A 117 -49.32 42.35 16.00
C GLU A 117 -48.01 41.82 15.44
N GLN A 118 -47.53 40.74 16.06
CA GLN A 118 -46.38 39.98 15.57
C GLN A 118 -46.77 39.40 14.20
N ALA A 119 -46.32 40.03 13.12
CA ALA A 119 -46.55 39.60 11.75
C ALA A 119 -45.73 38.35 11.35
N ASN A 120 -45.44 37.46 12.31
CA ASN A 120 -44.74 36.20 12.08
C ASN A 120 -45.61 35.01 12.54
N LYS A 121 -46.81 34.94 11.97
CA LYS A 121 -47.74 33.82 12.13
C LYS A 121 -48.03 33.21 10.76
N VAL A 122 -47.00 32.78 10.04
CA VAL A 122 -47.16 32.04 8.78
C VAL A 122 -46.13 30.91 8.69
N ARG A 123 -46.65 29.69 8.82
CA ARG A 123 -46.17 28.36 8.42
C ARG A 123 -44.71 27.97 8.61
#